data_AF-A0A3D0JW63-F1
#
_entry.id   AF-A0A3D0JW63-F1
#
_cell.length_a   1.000
_cell.length_b   1.000
_cell.length_c   1.000
_cell.angle_alpha   90.00
_cell.angle_beta   90.00
_cell.angle_gamma   90.00
#
_symmetry.space_group_name_H-M   'P 1'
#
loop_
_entity.id
_entity.type
_entity.pdbx_description
1 polymer ?
#
loop_
_entity_poly.entity_id
_entity_poly.type
_entity_poly.pdbx_seq_one_letter_code
_entity_poly.pdbx_strand_id
1 'polypeptide(L)'
;MRTFRLVISCPDRVGIVAKVSNFLATYNGWITEASHHSDTQSGWFFMRHEIRADSLPFDLEGFKQAFSPIAREFSMEWRVTDSAQKKRVVLMASRESHCLADLLHRWHSNELDCEIPCVIANHDDLRSMV
;
A
#
# COMPACT_ATOMS: atom_id res chain seq x y z
N MET A 1 -15.57 2.57 1.82
CA MET A 1 -15.51 1.15 2.25
C MET A 1 -14.06 0.85 2.62
N ARG A 2 -13.79 0.21 3.77
CA ARG A 2 -12.41 -0.09 4.22
C ARG A 2 -11.87 -1.31 3.46
N THR A 3 -10.65 -1.23 2.95
CA THR A 3 -9.99 -2.31 2.23
C THR A 3 -8.61 -2.62 2.83
N PHE A 4 -8.22 -3.89 2.79
CA PHE A 4 -6.82 -4.29 2.91
C PHE A 4 -6.20 -4.34 1.53
N ARG A 5 -5.00 -3.78 1.39
CA ARG A 5 -4.23 -3.80 0.15
C ARG A 5 -3.05 -4.72 0.31
N LEU A 6 -3.08 -5.87 -0.36
CA LEU A 6 -1.99 -6.83 -0.43
C LEU A 6 -1.12 -6.49 -1.65
N VAL A 7 0.16 -6.23 -1.42
CA VAL A 7 1.15 -5.95 -2.47
C VAL A 7 2.28 -6.95 -2.34
N ILE A 8 2.62 -7.61 -3.46
CA ILE A 8 3.61 -8.68 -3.54
C ILE A 8 4.55 -8.43 -4.70
N SER A 9 5.83 -8.73 -4.50
CA SER A 9 6.85 -8.95 -5.52
C SER A 9 7.58 -10.26 -5.21
N CYS A 10 7.74 -11.15 -6.19
CA CYS A 10 8.50 -12.40 -6.03
C CYS A 10 9.05 -12.92 -7.37
N PRO A 11 9.98 -13.88 -7.37
CA PRO A 11 10.34 -14.60 -8.59
C PRO A 11 9.11 -15.23 -9.24
N ASP A 12 8.97 -15.09 -10.56
CA ASP A 12 7.81 -15.58 -11.30
C ASP A 12 7.78 -17.11 -11.33
N ARG A 13 6.63 -17.69 -10.98
CA ARG A 13 6.41 -19.13 -10.85
C ARG A 13 4.94 -19.45 -11.11
N VAL A 14 4.71 -20.60 -11.72
CA VAL A 14 3.36 -21.15 -11.86
C VAL A 14 2.72 -21.34 -10.48
N GLY A 15 1.47 -20.91 -10.34
CA GLY A 15 0.66 -21.16 -9.15
C GLY A 15 0.63 -20.03 -8.11
N ILE A 16 1.38 -18.93 -8.29
CA ILE A 16 1.34 -17.77 -7.37
C ILE A 16 -0.10 -17.24 -7.23
N VAL A 17 -0.74 -16.90 -8.36
CA VAL A 17 -2.10 -16.35 -8.36
C VAL A 17 -3.09 -17.34 -7.76
N ALA A 18 -3.01 -18.62 -8.12
CA ALA A 18 -3.91 -19.65 -7.61
C ALA A 18 -3.79 -19.84 -6.09
N LYS A 19 -2.56 -19.84 -5.54
CA LYS A 19 -2.34 -19.99 -4.10
C LYS A 19 -2.88 -18.78 -3.33
N VAL A 20 -2.58 -17.57 -3.81
CA VAL A 20 -3.05 -16.33 -3.17
C VAL A 20 -4.57 -16.20 -3.25
N SER A 21 -5.17 -16.45 -4.41
CA SER A 21 -6.63 -16.39 -4.56
C SER A 21 -7.34 -17.46 -3.74
N ASN A 22 -6.81 -18.68 -3.69
CA ASN A 22 -7.35 -19.75 -2.86
C ASN A 22 -7.28 -19.41 -1.36
N PHE A 23 -6.17 -18.81 -0.90
CA PHE A 23 -6.06 -18.31 0.46
C PHE A 23 -7.15 -17.29 0.78
N LEU A 24 -7.34 -16.28 -0.08
CA LEU A 24 -8.37 -15.27 0.11
C LEU A 24 -9.77 -15.90 0.10
N ALA A 25 -10.05 -16.80 -0.84
CA ALA A 25 -11.33 -17.48 -0.94
C ALA A 25 -11.64 -18.37 0.28
N THR A 26 -10.63 -19.05 0.84
CA THR A 26 -10.75 -19.88 2.05
C THR A 26 -11.25 -19.08 3.25
N TYR A 27 -10.90 -17.79 3.32
CA TYR A 27 -11.33 -16.88 4.37
C TYR A 27 -12.46 -15.94 3.93
N ASN A 28 -13.19 -16.29 2.87
CA ASN A 28 -14.30 -15.49 2.32
C ASN A 28 -13.90 -14.06 1.89
N GLY A 29 -12.62 -13.82 1.64
CA GLY A 29 -12.08 -12.53 1.22
C GLY A 29 -12.64 -12.09 -0.12
N TRP A 30 -13.39 -10.99 -0.13
CA TRP A 30 -13.94 -10.39 -1.33
C TRP A 30 -12.93 -9.41 -1.95
N ILE A 31 -12.33 -9.82 -3.06
CA ILE A 31 -11.43 -9.00 -3.87
C ILE A 31 -12.23 -7.97 -4.67
N THR A 32 -11.98 -6.68 -4.45
CA THR A 32 -12.63 -5.57 -5.16
C THR A 32 -11.80 -5.06 -6.33
N GLU A 33 -10.48 -5.23 -6.27
CA GLU A 33 -9.57 -4.86 -7.35
C GLU A 33 -8.41 -5.86 -7.40
N ALA A 34 -8.00 -6.26 -8.60
CA ALA A 34 -6.87 -7.13 -8.81
C ALA A 34 -6.01 -6.65 -9.99
N SER A 35 -4.72 -6.49 -9.75
CA SER A 35 -3.73 -6.12 -10.78
C SER A 35 -2.54 -7.07 -10.69
N HIS A 36 -2.10 -7.57 -11.85
CA HIS A 36 -0.95 -8.47 -11.98
C HIS A 36 -0.02 -7.95 -13.07
N HIS A 37 1.27 -8.16 -12.88
CA HIS A 37 2.28 -7.85 -13.87
C HIS A 37 3.42 -8.87 -13.78
N SER A 38 3.77 -9.47 -14.90
CA SER A 38 4.98 -10.30 -15.04
C SER A 38 6.01 -9.53 -15.84
N ASP A 39 7.19 -9.35 -15.27
CA ASP A 39 8.37 -8.89 -15.99
C ASP A 39 9.16 -10.12 -16.45
N THR A 40 8.99 -10.47 -17.72
CA THR A 40 9.66 -11.62 -18.33
C THR A 40 11.17 -11.42 -18.48
N GLN A 41 11.66 -10.19 -18.45
CA GLN A 41 13.09 -9.91 -18.60
C GLN A 41 13.84 -10.17 -17.30
N SER A 42 13.29 -9.74 -16.16
CA SER A 42 13.88 -10.00 -14.84
C SER A 42 13.42 -11.33 -14.23
N GLY A 43 12.35 -11.93 -14.75
CA GLY A 43 11.75 -13.14 -14.18
C GLY A 43 11.01 -12.87 -12.86
N TRP A 44 10.42 -11.67 -12.72
CA TRP A 44 9.68 -11.26 -11.52
C TRP A 44 8.19 -11.11 -11.77
N PHE A 45 7.42 -11.42 -10.73
CA PHE A 45 5.98 -11.29 -10.68
C PHE A 45 5.58 -10.26 -9.63
N PHE A 46 4.61 -9.42 -9.99
CA PHE A 46 4.05 -8.36 -9.16
C PHE A 46 2.53 -8.51 -9.07
N MET A 47 1.99 -8.34 -7.86
CA MET A 47 0.56 -8.42 -7.61
C MET A 47 0.11 -7.34 -6.64
N ARG A 48 -1.06 -6.75 -6.93
CA ARG A 48 -1.80 -5.87 -6.03
C ARG A 48 -3.26 -6.32 -5.98
N HIS A 49 -3.72 -6.68 -4.79
CA HIS A 49 -5.14 -6.96 -4.53
C HIS A 49 -5.69 -5.97 -3.51
N GLU A 50 -6.85 -5.39 -3.80
CA GLU A 50 -7.70 -4.76 -2.78
C GLU A 50 -8.76 -5.77 -2.33
N ILE A 51 -8.81 -6.02 -1.03
CA ILE A 51 -9.74 -6.95 -0.40
C ILE A 51 -10.61 -6.16 0.59
N ARG A 52 -11.92 -6.37 0.53
CA ARG A 52 -12.88 -5.80 1.47
C ARG A 52 -12.55 -6.24 2.90
N ALA A 53 -12.19 -5.31 3.79
CA ALA A 53 -11.65 -5.66 5.11
C ALA A 53 -12.66 -6.41 5.99
N ASP A 54 -13.94 -6.04 5.93
CA ASP A 54 -15.04 -6.66 6.67
C ASP A 54 -15.49 -8.02 6.11
N SER A 55 -14.94 -8.46 4.96
CA SER A 55 -15.18 -9.80 4.43
C SER A 55 -14.28 -10.88 5.04
N LEU A 56 -13.19 -10.47 5.70
CA LEU A 56 -12.20 -11.38 6.27
C LEU A 56 -12.45 -11.56 7.79
N PRO A 57 -12.16 -12.75 8.34
CA PRO A 57 -12.41 -13.05 9.76
C PRO A 57 -11.31 -12.52 10.70
N PHE A 58 -10.31 -11.80 10.18
CA PHE A 58 -9.15 -11.34 10.94
C PHE A 58 -8.85 -9.85 10.68
N ASP A 59 -8.14 -9.25 11.63
CA ASP A 59 -7.56 -7.91 11.48
C ASP A 59 -6.28 -7.94 10.63
N LEU A 60 -5.60 -6.80 10.55
CA LEU A 60 -4.39 -6.66 9.72
C LEU A 60 -3.24 -7.58 10.20
N GLU A 61 -3.08 -7.78 11.52
CA GLU A 61 -2.03 -8.63 12.06
C GLU A 61 -2.36 -10.12 11.88
N GLY A 62 -3.62 -10.51 12.07
CA GLY A 62 -4.10 -11.85 11.76
C GLY A 62 -3.95 -12.19 10.27
N PHE A 63 -4.23 -11.23 9.37
CA PHE A 63 -3.94 -11.39 7.94
C PHE A 63 -2.45 -11.70 7.75
N LYS A 64 -1.57 -10.91 8.35
CA LYS A 64 -0.12 -11.08 8.17
C LYS A 64 0.35 -12.46 8.63
N GLN A 65 -0.11 -12.91 9.78
CA GLN A 65 0.22 -14.22 10.33
C GLN A 65 -0.27 -15.35 9.42
N ALA A 66 -1.51 -15.27 8.96
CA ALA A 66 -2.11 -16.28 8.09
C ALA A 66 -1.48 -16.32 6.69
N PHE A 67 -1.03 -15.17 6.15
CA PHE A 67 -0.42 -15.09 4.82
C PHE A 67 1.09 -15.42 4.82
N SER A 68 1.78 -15.25 5.96
CA SER A 68 3.23 -15.46 6.06
C SER A 68 3.74 -16.80 5.53
N PRO A 69 3.05 -17.96 5.70
CA PRO A 69 3.50 -19.23 5.14
C PRO A 69 3.58 -19.21 3.60
N ILE A 70 2.59 -18.63 2.93
CA ILE A 70 2.55 -18.50 1.46
C ILE A 70 3.67 -17.57 1.00
N ALA A 71 3.86 -16.44 1.70
CA ALA A 71 4.94 -15.53 1.39
C ALA A 71 6.32 -16.20 1.47
N ARG A 72 6.56 -17.07 2.47
CA ARG A 72 7.81 -17.83 2.60
C ARG A 72 7.96 -18.87 1.50
N GLU A 73 6.89 -19.59 1.14
CA GLU A 73 6.88 -20.62 0.10
C GLU A 73 7.35 -20.06 -1.27
N PHE A 74 6.91 -18.84 -1.60
CA PHE A 74 7.23 -18.19 -2.87
C PHE A 74 8.37 -17.17 -2.79
N SER A 75 9.06 -17.07 -1.65
CA SER A 75 10.10 -16.06 -1.41
C SER A 75 9.62 -14.63 -1.74
N MET A 76 8.42 -14.29 -1.27
CA MET A 76 7.79 -13.00 -1.54
C MET A 76 8.38 -11.88 -0.68
N GLU A 77 8.66 -10.76 -1.33
CA GLU A 77 8.64 -9.45 -0.68
C GLU A 77 7.19 -8.96 -0.71
N TRP A 78 6.62 -8.66 0.45
CA TRP A 78 5.20 -8.36 0.53
C TRP A 78 4.88 -7.40 1.67
N ARG A 79 3.75 -6.72 1.51
CA ARG A 79 3.12 -5.94 2.57
C ARG A 79 1.61 -6.01 2.44
N VAL A 80 0.94 -5.91 3.59
CA VAL A 80 -0.49 -5.64 3.65
C VAL A 80 -0.71 -4.33 4.40
N THR A 81 -1.54 -3.46 3.85
CA THR A 81 -1.86 -2.15 4.44
C THR A 81 -3.36 -1.98 4.56
N ASP A 82 -3.79 -1.23 5.57
CA ASP A 82 -5.19 -0.88 5.80
C ASP A 82 -5.51 0.48 5.18
N SER A 83 -6.55 0.55 4.36
CA SER A 83 -6.99 1.79 3.74
C SER A 83 -7.47 2.83 4.75
N ALA A 84 -7.87 2.42 5.97
CA ALA A 84 -8.26 3.34 7.03
C ALA A 84 -7.06 3.94 7.77
N GLN A 85 -5.86 3.40 7.60
CA GLN A 85 -4.64 3.92 8.24
C GLN A 85 -3.93 4.89 7.29
N LYS A 86 -4.08 6.19 7.59
CA LYS A 86 -3.37 7.25 6.87
C LYS A 86 -1.87 7.14 7.09
N LYS A 87 -1.09 7.24 6.00
CA LYS A 87 0.37 7.30 6.11
C LYS A 87 0.78 8.66 6.65
N ARG A 88 1.77 8.67 7.54
CA ARG A 88 2.38 9.90 8.06
C ARG A 88 3.51 10.31 7.12
N VAL A 89 3.38 11.46 6.48
CA VAL A 89 4.26 11.94 5.42
C VAL A 89 4.93 13.24 5.85
N VAL A 90 6.24 13.21 6.04
CA VAL A 90 7.04 14.44 6.28
C VAL A 90 7.34 15.09 4.94
N LEU A 91 7.09 16.40 4.84
CA LEU A 91 7.50 17.18 3.66
C LEU A 91 8.82 17.89 3.95
N MET A 92 9.73 17.88 2.98
CA MET A 92 10.99 18.60 3.04
C MET A 92 11.03 19.63 1.92
N ALA A 93 11.42 20.86 2.23
CA ALA A 93 11.45 21.94 1.27
C ALA A 93 12.67 22.84 1.48
N SER A 94 13.07 23.56 0.41
CA SER A 94 14.11 24.58 0.49
C SER A 94 13.50 25.98 0.39
N ARG A 95 13.66 26.69 -0.74
CA ARG A 95 13.07 28.02 -0.97
C ARG A 95 11.90 28.01 -1.94
N GLU A 96 11.87 27.06 -2.86
CA GLU A 96 10.82 27.00 -3.87
C GLU A 96 9.54 26.42 -3.30
N SER A 97 8.42 27.13 -3.48
CA SER A 97 7.14 26.83 -2.86
C SER A 97 6.24 25.91 -3.68
N HIS A 98 6.48 25.75 -4.99
CA HIS A 98 5.49 25.18 -5.92
C HIS A 98 5.05 23.76 -5.55
N CYS A 99 5.99 22.84 -5.28
CA CYS A 99 5.64 21.47 -4.86
C CYS A 99 5.00 21.43 -3.47
N LEU A 100 5.48 22.25 -2.53
CA LEU A 100 4.93 22.30 -1.18
C LEU A 100 3.49 22.81 -1.19
N ALA A 101 3.22 23.88 -1.94
CA ALA A 101 1.88 24.45 -2.12
C ALA A 101 0.91 23.43 -2.71
N ASP A 102 1.30 22.72 -3.77
CA ASP A 102 0.45 21.71 -4.42
C ASP A 102 0.12 20.55 -3.48
N LEU A 103 1.12 19.99 -2.79
CA LEU A 103 0.90 18.87 -1.86
C LEU A 103 0.02 19.28 -0.66
N LEU A 104 0.24 20.46 -0.09
CA LEU A 104 -0.59 20.98 1.00
C LEU A 104 -2.01 21.28 0.53
N HIS A 105 -2.19 21.80 -0.68
CA HIS A 105 -3.50 22.05 -1.26
C HIS A 105 -4.29 20.74 -1.44
N ARG A 106 -3.68 19.72 -2.06
CA ARG A 106 -4.30 18.38 -2.23
C ARG A 106 -4.61 17.71 -0.90
N TRP A 107 -3.75 17.89 0.10
CA TRP A 107 -4.00 17.38 1.44
C TRP A 107 -5.19 18.10 2.11
N HIS A 108 -5.23 19.44 2.04
CA HIS A 108 -6.31 20.24 2.61
C HIS A 108 -7.66 19.97 1.94
N SER A 109 -7.67 19.68 0.64
CA SER A 109 -8.89 19.33 -0.12
C SER A 109 -9.33 17.87 0.05
N ASN A 110 -8.61 17.06 0.83
CA ASN A 110 -8.80 15.61 1.00
C ASN A 110 -8.58 14.77 -0.28
N GLU A 111 -7.89 15.31 -1.28
CA GLU A 111 -7.45 14.55 -2.45
C GLU A 111 -6.26 13.63 -2.08
N LEU A 112 -5.35 14.11 -1.23
CA LEU A 112 -4.20 13.35 -0.76
C LEU A 112 -4.50 12.71 0.61
N ASP A 113 -4.83 11.42 0.61
CA ASP A 113 -5.22 10.70 1.83
C ASP A 113 -4.00 10.30 2.70
N CYS A 114 -3.49 11.27 3.45
CA CYS A 114 -2.38 11.11 4.38
C CYS A 114 -2.49 12.05 5.60
N GLU A 115 -1.54 11.91 6.53
CA GLU A 115 -1.29 12.87 7.60
C GLU A 115 0.05 13.55 7.33
N ILE A 116 0.11 14.88 7.42
CA ILE A 116 1.35 15.65 7.30
C ILE A 116 1.71 16.15 8.70
N PRO A 117 2.56 15.44 9.47
CA PRO A 117 2.87 15.82 10.85
C PRO A 117 3.84 17.01 10.95
N CYS A 118 4.67 17.24 9.93
CA CYS A 118 5.58 18.37 9.90
C CYS A 118 6.11 18.67 8.50
N VAL A 119 6.62 19.89 8.35
CA VAL A 119 7.44 20.33 7.22
C VAL A 119 8.83 20.69 7.74
N ILE A 120 9.87 20.16 7.12
CA ILE A 120 11.26 20.45 7.45
C ILE A 120 11.84 21.33 6.34
N ALA A 121 12.30 22.51 6.70
CA ALA A 121 12.94 23.43 5.77
C ALA A 121 14.29 23.91 6.30
N ASN A 122 15.25 24.10 5.39
CA ASN A 122 16.56 24.67 5.70
C ASN A 122 16.59 26.21 5.59
N HIS A 123 15.46 26.83 5.22
CA HIS A 123 15.25 28.27 5.20
C HIS A 123 13.86 28.63 5.74
N ASP A 124 13.66 29.88 6.15
CA ASP A 124 12.40 30.37 6.72
C ASP A 124 11.38 30.84 5.67
N ASP A 125 11.76 30.87 4.38
CA ASP A 125 10.96 31.40 3.26
C ASP A 125 9.52 30.85 3.21
N LEU A 126 9.33 29.59 3.59
CA LEU A 126 8.07 28.85 3.46
C LEU A 126 7.28 28.74 4.77
N ARG A 127 7.74 29.39 5.85
CA ARG A 127 7.14 29.28 7.20
C ARG A 127 5.68 29.75 7.24
N SER A 128 5.28 30.72 6.41
CA SER A 128 3.91 31.23 6.36
C SER A 128 2.92 30.29 5.68
N MET A 129 3.40 29.23 5.02
CA MET A 129 2.57 28.27 4.29
C MET A 129 2.14 27.05 5.13
N VAL A 130 2.78 26.84 6.29
CA VAL A 130 2.71 25.60 7.08
C VAL A 130 2.11 25.82 8.46
#